data_AF-A0A4Q0SDJ7-F1
#
_entry.id   AF-A0A4Q0SDJ7-F1
#
_cell.length_a   1.000
_cell.length_b   1.000
_cell.length_c   1.000
_cell.angle_alpha   90.00
_cell.angle_beta   90.00
_cell.angle_gamma   90.00
#
_symmetry.space_group_name_H-M   'P 1'
#
loop_
_entity.id
_entity.type
_entity.pdbx_description
1 polymer ?
#
loop_
_entity_poly.entity_id
_entity_poly.type
_entity_poly.pdbx_seq_one_letter_code
_entity_poly.pdbx_strand_id
1 'polypeptide(L)'
;MTDHTVDLDKHRGMAAQKATDLRRALAEVENNARELREREADLENRLLTVAAASWPEAAAKARYLLNLYAASLPAEDTRHRALVAALFDDFVRLAGED
;
A
#
# COMPACT_ATOMS: atom_id res chain seq x y z
N MET A 1 -7.46 3.64 56.23
CA MET A 1 -7.73 4.35 54.97
C MET A 1 -6.46 5.08 54.58
N THR A 2 -5.63 4.50 53.71
CA THR A 2 -4.48 5.19 53.12
C THR A 2 -4.96 5.87 51.85
N ASP A 3 -5.29 7.15 51.96
CA ASP A 3 -5.69 7.98 50.83
C ASP A 3 -4.44 8.32 50.03
N HIS A 4 -4.22 7.61 48.92
CA HIS A 4 -3.15 7.91 47.99
C HIS A 4 -3.57 9.14 47.17
N THR A 5 -3.14 10.33 47.58
CA THR A 5 -3.33 11.57 46.83
C THR A 5 -2.69 11.43 45.44
N VAL A 6 -3.53 11.29 44.41
CA VAL A 6 -3.11 11.24 43.01
C VAL A 6 -2.67 12.64 42.57
N ASP A 7 -1.41 12.78 42.17
CA ASP A 7 -0.85 14.05 41.67
C ASP A 7 -1.35 14.35 40.25
N LEU A 8 -2.45 15.11 40.17
CA LEU A 8 -3.13 15.48 38.93
C LEU A 8 -2.26 16.28 37.96
N ASP A 9 -1.30 17.08 38.43
CA ASP A 9 -0.46 17.92 37.58
C ASP A 9 0.58 17.09 36.83
N LYS A 10 1.18 16.11 37.51
CA LYS A 10 2.06 15.13 36.85
C LYS A 10 1.31 14.33 35.79
N HIS A 11 0.07 13.93 36.06
CA HIS A 11 -0.77 13.23 35.09
C HIS A 11 -1.14 14.10 33.87
N ARG A 12 -1.43 15.39 34.07
CA ARG A 12 -1.70 16.36 32.99
C ARG A 12 -0.47 16.61 32.11
N GLY A 13 0.72 16.76 32.70
CA GLY A 13 1.98 16.90 31.96
C GLY A 13 2.28 15.67 31.09
N MET A 14 2.08 14.46 31.63
CA MET A 14 2.23 13.22 30.85
C MET A 14 1.20 13.10 29.73
N ALA A 15 -0.05 13.52 29.95
CA ALA A 15 -1.09 13.52 28.92
C ALA A 15 -0.75 14.51 27.78
N ALA A 16 -0.28 15.71 28.11
CA ALA A 16 0.15 16.71 27.13
C ALA A 16 1.36 16.24 26.30
N GLN A 17 2.33 15.59 26.95
CA GLN A 17 3.48 14.98 26.28
C GLN A 17 3.03 13.89 25.30
N LYS A 18 2.22 12.94 25.77
CA LYS A 18 1.67 11.86 24.92
C LYS A 18 0.88 12.40 23.73
N ALA A 19 0.07 13.44 23.93
CA ALA A 19 -0.68 14.06 22.84
C ALA A 19 0.26 14.72 21.81
N THR A 20 1.39 15.26 22.25
CA THR A 20 2.40 15.85 21.35
C THR A 20 3.15 14.78 20.58
N ASP A 21 3.57 13.70 21.25
CA ASP A 21 4.24 12.58 20.62
C ASP A 21 3.34 11.89 19.59
N LEU A 22 2.05 11.74 19.90
CA LEU A 22 1.07 11.19 18.95
C LEU A 22 0.92 12.08 17.70
N ARG A 23 0.85 13.40 17.87
CA ARG A 23 0.77 14.32 16.72
C ARG A 23 2.02 14.26 15.86
N ARG A 24 3.21 14.14 16.47
CA ARG A 24 4.47 13.97 15.74
C ARG A 24 4.46 12.66 14.94
N ALA A 25 4.10 11.56 15.57
CA ALA A 25 4.01 10.26 14.91
C ALA A 25 3.00 10.28 13.74
N LEU A 26 1.84 10.92 13.91
CA LEU A 26 0.88 11.10 12.82
C LEU A 26 1.46 11.93 11.66
N ALA A 27 2.12 13.05 11.95
CA ALA A 27 2.75 13.88 10.93
C ALA A 27 3.87 13.14 10.17
N GLU A 28 4.66 12.31 10.87
CA GLU A 28 5.66 11.44 10.25
C GLU A 28 5.01 10.40 9.32
N VAL A 29 3.94 9.73 9.78
CA VAL A 29 3.17 8.78 8.96
C VAL A 29 2.56 9.44 7.73
N GLU A 30 1.97 10.62 7.87
CA GLU A 30 1.38 11.38 6.76
C GLU A 30 2.45 11.79 5.72
N ASN A 31 3.61 12.24 6.17
CA ASN A 31 4.73 12.57 5.28
C ASN A 31 5.23 11.34 4.53
N ASN A 32 5.44 10.22 5.23
CA ASN A 32 5.87 8.97 4.61
C ASN A 32 4.83 8.45 3.60
N ALA A 33 3.54 8.54 3.94
CA ALA A 33 2.46 8.15 3.05
C ALA A 33 2.37 9.04 1.80
N ARG A 34 2.72 10.34 1.90
CA ARG A 34 2.82 11.22 0.74
C ARG A 34 4.00 10.85 -0.15
N GLU A 35 5.18 10.67 0.44
CA GLU A 35 6.39 10.28 -0.30
C GLU A 35 6.21 8.93 -1.01
N LEU A 36 5.54 7.97 -0.37
CA LEU A 36 5.22 6.70 -0.99
C LEU A 36 4.33 6.88 -2.23
N ARG A 37 3.26 7.68 -2.11
CA ARG A 37 2.34 7.97 -3.23
C ARG A 37 3.05 8.65 -4.40
N GLU A 38 3.96 9.59 -4.13
CA GLU A 38 4.74 10.26 -5.17
C GLU A 38 5.66 9.29 -5.91
N ARG A 39 6.33 8.38 -5.19
CA ARG A 39 7.19 7.35 -5.78
C ARG A 39 6.40 6.32 -6.58
N GLU A 40 5.24 5.90 -6.07
CA GLU A 40 4.32 5.01 -6.80
C GLU A 40 3.88 5.64 -8.12
N ALA A 41 3.47 6.92 -8.10
CA ALA A 41 3.07 7.64 -9.31
C ALA A 41 4.21 7.77 -10.33
N ASP A 42 5.46 8.02 -9.90
CA ASP A 42 6.62 8.06 -10.80
C ASP A 42 6.90 6.69 -11.43
N LEU A 43 6.82 5.60 -10.64
CA LEU A 43 6.98 4.25 -11.14
C LEU A 43 5.89 3.87 -12.14
N GLU A 44 4.62 4.19 -11.85
CA GLU A 44 3.50 3.99 -12.76
C GLU A 44 3.69 4.75 -14.07
N ASN A 45 4.11 6.02 -13.99
CA ASN A 45 4.37 6.83 -15.17
C ASN A 45 5.49 6.24 -16.04
N ARG A 46 6.58 5.77 -15.42
CA ARG A 46 7.67 5.08 -16.14
C ARG A 46 7.21 3.75 -16.76
N LEU A 47 6.38 3.00 -16.05
CA LEU A 47 5.74 1.77 -16.55
C LEU A 47 4.89 2.03 -17.80
N LEU A 48 4.16 3.15 -17.85
CA LEU A 48 3.28 3.52 -18.96
C LEU A 48 4.01 4.16 -20.15
N THR A 49 5.11 4.88 -19.90
CA THR A 49 5.82 5.65 -20.95
C THR A 49 6.89 4.85 -21.68
N VAL A 50 7.48 3.84 -21.03
CA VAL A 50 8.49 2.98 -21.65
C VAL A 50 7.81 1.80 -22.32
N ALA A 51 7.95 1.65 -23.64
CA ALA A 51 7.50 0.44 -24.34
C ALA A 51 8.24 -0.80 -23.82
N ALA A 52 7.56 -1.92 -23.67
CA ALA A 52 8.22 -3.17 -23.28
C ALA A 52 9.16 -3.67 -24.38
N ALA A 53 10.38 -4.04 -24.01
CA ALA A 53 11.39 -4.55 -24.93
C ALA A 53 11.32 -6.07 -25.13
N SER A 54 10.60 -6.78 -24.26
CA SER A 54 10.45 -8.24 -24.31
C SER A 54 9.07 -8.69 -23.82
N TRP A 55 8.70 -9.93 -24.14
CA TRP A 55 7.47 -10.53 -23.64
C TRP A 55 7.43 -10.65 -22.10
N PRO A 56 8.50 -11.12 -21.41
CA PRO A 56 8.54 -11.11 -19.95
C PRO A 56 8.34 -9.72 -19.34
N GLU A 57 8.91 -8.68 -19.97
CA GLU A 57 8.70 -7.31 -19.51
C GLU A 57 7.23 -6.88 -19.70
N ALA A 58 6.63 -7.12 -20.87
CA ALA A 58 5.23 -6.81 -21.13
C ALA A 58 4.28 -7.55 -20.17
N ALA A 59 4.54 -8.83 -19.89
CA ALA A 59 3.77 -9.63 -18.94
C ALA A 59 3.88 -9.08 -17.51
N ALA A 60 5.07 -8.60 -17.10
CA ALA A 60 5.23 -7.94 -15.80
C ALA A 60 4.40 -6.64 -15.70
N LYS A 61 4.37 -5.81 -16.75
CA LYS A 61 3.52 -4.60 -16.82
C LYS A 61 2.04 -4.96 -16.74
N ALA A 62 1.60 -5.97 -17.48
CA ALA A 62 0.24 -6.46 -17.45
C ALA A 62 -0.15 -6.99 -16.05
N ARG A 63 0.73 -7.78 -15.43
CA ARG A 63 0.50 -8.30 -14.06
C ARG A 63 0.33 -7.19 -13.04
N TYR A 64 1.12 -6.12 -13.14
CA TYR A 64 0.99 -4.96 -12.29
C TYR A 64 -0.39 -4.29 -12.44
N LEU A 65 -0.81 -3.97 -13.67
CA LEU A 65 -2.11 -3.34 -13.94
C LEU A 65 -3.29 -4.22 -13.52
N LEU A 66 -3.20 -5.53 -13.74
CA LEU A 66 -4.25 -6.47 -13.36
C LEU A 66 -4.38 -6.63 -11.84
N ASN A 67 -3.28 -6.53 -11.09
CA ASN A 67 -3.33 -6.49 -9.63
C ASN A 67 -4.03 -5.21 -9.15
N LEU A 68 -3.72 -4.06 -9.74
CA LEU A 68 -4.40 -2.79 -9.41
C LEU A 68 -5.90 -2.88 -9.71
N TYR A 69 -6.24 -3.39 -10.89
CA TYR A 69 -7.62 -3.66 -11.28
C TYR A 69 -8.31 -4.57 -10.25
N ALA A 70 -7.74 -5.74 -9.95
CA ALA A 70 -8.30 -6.68 -8.98
C ALA A 70 -8.44 -6.09 -7.56
N ALA A 71 -7.53 -5.22 -7.14
CA ALA A 71 -7.61 -4.54 -5.84
C ALA A 71 -8.74 -3.51 -5.80
N SER A 72 -9.05 -2.85 -6.93
CA SER A 72 -10.13 -1.88 -7.05
C SER A 72 -11.53 -2.50 -7.16
N LEU A 73 -11.63 -3.79 -7.48
CA LEU A 73 -12.91 -4.48 -7.60
C LEU A 73 -13.63 -4.59 -6.25
N PRO A 74 -14.98 -4.56 -6.22
CA PRO A 74 -15.76 -4.95 -5.05
C PRO A 74 -15.42 -6.36 -4.56
N ALA A 75 -15.69 -6.66 -3.30
CA ALA A 75 -15.43 -7.98 -2.73
C ALA A 75 -16.30 -9.08 -3.38
N GLU A 76 -17.50 -8.70 -3.84
CA GLU A 76 -18.51 -9.58 -4.42
C GLU A 76 -18.22 -9.93 -5.88
N ASP A 77 -17.32 -9.21 -6.54
CA ASP A 77 -16.97 -9.43 -7.95
C ASP A 77 -16.00 -10.61 -8.12
N THR A 78 -16.54 -11.80 -7.85
CA THR A 78 -15.82 -13.07 -7.95
C THR A 78 -15.49 -13.43 -9.40
N ARG A 79 -16.32 -13.01 -10.36
CA ARG A 79 -16.13 -13.32 -11.78
C ARG A 79 -14.88 -12.66 -12.33
N HIS A 80 -14.71 -11.35 -12.15
CA HIS A 80 -13.53 -10.65 -12.69
C HIS A 80 -12.25 -11.07 -11.97
N ARG A 81 -12.31 -11.36 -10.66
CA ARG A 81 -11.18 -11.94 -9.92
C ARG A 81 -10.75 -13.31 -10.47
N ALA A 82 -11.70 -14.17 -10.82
CA ALA A 82 -11.41 -15.47 -11.43
C ALA A 82 -10.75 -15.32 -12.82
N LEU A 83 -11.20 -14.35 -13.63
CA LEU A 83 -10.57 -14.05 -14.92
C LEU A 83 -9.12 -13.57 -14.78
N VAL A 84 -8.87 -12.67 -13.82
CA VAL A 84 -7.50 -12.19 -13.53
C VAL A 84 -6.61 -13.34 -13.06
N ALA A 85 -7.12 -14.21 -12.20
CA ALA A 85 -6.38 -15.39 -11.72
C ALA A 85 -6.01 -16.33 -12.86
N ALA A 86 -6.97 -16.67 -13.74
CA ALA A 86 -6.70 -17.51 -14.91
C ALA A 86 -5.62 -16.90 -15.83
N LEU A 87 -5.62 -15.58 -16.02
CA LEU A 87 -4.61 -14.90 -16.81
C LEU A 87 -3.21 -14.98 -16.18
N PHE A 88 -3.12 -14.92 -14.86
CA PHE A 88 -1.85 -15.10 -14.14
C PHE A 88 -1.33 -16.52 -14.26
N ASP A 89 -2.20 -17.52 -14.21
CA ASP A 89 -1.83 -18.92 -14.44
C ASP A 89 -1.25 -19.10 -15.85
N ASP A 90 -1.85 -18.47 -16.86
CA ASP A 90 -1.32 -18.47 -18.23
C ASP A 90 0.05 -17.79 -18.34
N PHE A 91 0.26 -16.65 -17.65
CA PHE A 91 1.57 -16.01 -17.62
C PHE A 91 2.64 -16.89 -16.99
N VAL A 92 2.31 -17.61 -15.90
CA VAL A 92 3.25 -18.55 -15.26
C VAL A 92 3.56 -19.71 -16.19
N ARG A 93 2.54 -20.29 -16.85
CA ARG A 93 2.72 -21.37 -17.82
C ARG A 93 3.65 -20.95 -18.96
N LEU A 94 3.36 -19.81 -19.58
CA LEU A 94 4.14 -19.30 -20.71
C LEU A 94 5.55 -18.84 -20.34
N ALA A 95 5.78 -18.39 -19.10
CA ALA A 95 7.11 -18.02 -18.61
C ALA A 95 8.02 -19.24 -18.33
N GLY A 96 7.45 -20.45 -18.23
CA GLY A 96 8.19 -21.70 -18.11
C GLY A 96 8.40 -22.43 -19.44
N GLU A 97 7.92 -21.87 -20.56
CA GLU A 97 8.05 -22.45 -21.91
C GLU A 97 9.32 -21.97 -22.66
N ASP A 98 10.24 -21.27 -21.98
CA ASP A 98 11.55 -20.84 -22.51
C ASP A 98 12.65 -21.91 -22.42
#